data_AF-A0A1X1MI22-F1
#
_entry.id   AF-A0A1X1MI22-F1
#
_cell.length_a   1.000
_cell.length_b   1.000
_cell.length_c   1.000
_cell.angle_alpha   90.00
_cell.angle_beta   90.00
_cell.angle_gamma   90.00
#
_symmetry.space_group_name_H-M   'P 1'
#
loop_
_entity.id
_entity.type
_entity.pdbx_description
1 polymer ?
#
loop_
_entity_poly.entity_id
_entity_poly.type
_entity_poly.pdbx_seq_one_letter_code
_entity_poly.pdbx_strand_id
1 'polypeptide(L)'
;MMKKREVTHREIWFEDARFRLERADKAHRTELAARDAQIAELMKELDERPTRIVTQNLDQQIVDEAIERRDQAYRSRDRAFQALSELRLLHREGAGDRCRCGQRFQKCGVAQVVDRYPALEGWERRQWERMRAGQDHYLPPGHPGVTDPRWTPSGDSEQYSREFAATT
;
A
#
# COMPACT_ATOMS: atom_id res chain seq x y z
N MET A 1 -70.13 -42.22 -12.66
CA MET A 1 -69.41 -43.44 -12.23
C MET A 1 -68.29 -43.70 -13.24
N MET A 2 -67.02 -43.69 -12.81
CA MET A 2 -65.89 -44.07 -13.70
C MET A 2 -65.98 -45.57 -14.03
N LYS A 3 -65.62 -45.95 -15.26
CA LYS A 3 -65.64 -47.36 -15.67
C LYS A 3 -64.53 -48.11 -14.93
N LYS A 4 -64.75 -49.36 -14.53
CA LYS A 4 -63.78 -50.20 -13.79
C LYS A 4 -62.37 -50.20 -14.43
N ARG A 5 -62.29 -50.18 -15.76
CA ARG A 5 -61.03 -50.08 -16.52
C ARG A 5 -60.28 -48.74 -16.31
N GLU A 6 -61.01 -47.64 -16.18
CA GLU A 6 -60.43 -46.31 -15.94
C GLU A 6 -59.88 -46.19 -14.51
N VAL A 7 -60.53 -46.84 -13.53
CA VAL A 7 -60.05 -46.94 -12.15
C VAL A 7 -58.76 -47.74 -12.10
N THR A 8 -58.73 -48.93 -12.72
CA THR A 8 -57.52 -49.77 -12.76
C THR A 8 -56.35 -49.09 -13.50
N HIS A 9 -56.61 -48.43 -14.62
CA HIS A 9 -55.57 -47.67 -15.33
C HIS A 9 -55.00 -46.53 -14.47
N ARG A 10 -55.86 -45.86 -13.69
CA ARG A 10 -55.44 -44.80 -12.77
C ARG A 10 -54.59 -45.32 -11.60
N GLU A 11 -54.95 -46.48 -11.03
CA GLU A 11 -54.18 -47.15 -9.98
C GLU A 11 -52.78 -47.54 -10.48
N ILE A 12 -52.70 -48.18 -11.65
CA ILE A 12 -51.42 -48.53 -12.29
C ILE A 12 -50.57 -47.28 -12.54
N TRP A 13 -51.18 -46.19 -13.03
CA TRP A 13 -50.45 -44.95 -13.28
C TRP A 13 -49.87 -44.34 -12.00
N PHE A 14 -50.60 -44.40 -10.88
CA PHE A 14 -50.09 -43.92 -9.59
C PHE A 14 -48.98 -44.81 -9.02
N GLU A 15 -49.12 -46.12 -9.16
CA GLU A 15 -48.07 -47.06 -8.75
C GLU A 15 -46.79 -46.85 -9.57
N ASP A 16 -46.91 -46.68 -10.88
CA ASP A 16 -45.79 -46.36 -11.78
C ASP A 16 -45.16 -44.99 -11.46
N ALA A 17 -45.97 -44.00 -11.09
CA ALA A 17 -45.49 -42.69 -10.68
C ALA A 17 -44.71 -42.77 -9.36
N ARG A 18 -45.24 -43.51 -8.38
CA ARG A 18 -44.57 -43.77 -7.10
C ARG A 18 -43.26 -44.51 -7.31
N PHE A 19 -43.25 -45.58 -8.10
CA PHE A 19 -42.06 -46.36 -8.39
C PHE A 19 -40.98 -45.51 -9.10
N ARG A 20 -41.38 -44.62 -10.02
CA ARG A 20 -40.45 -43.67 -10.65
C ARG A 20 -39.86 -42.68 -9.65
N LEU A 21 -40.67 -42.14 -8.73
CA LEU A 21 -40.19 -41.23 -7.69
C LEU A 21 -39.26 -41.94 -6.70
N GLU A 22 -39.61 -43.13 -6.23
CA GLU A 22 -38.76 -43.93 -5.33
C GLU A 22 -37.43 -44.30 -6.00
N ARG A 23 -37.46 -44.63 -7.29
CA ARG A 23 -36.24 -44.90 -8.07
C ARG A 23 -35.39 -43.65 -8.23
N ALA A 24 -36.00 -42.49 -8.51
CA ALA A 24 -35.30 -41.22 -8.64
C ALA A 24 -34.71 -40.76 -7.31
N ASP A 25 -35.45 -40.86 -6.20
CA ASP A 25 -34.99 -40.52 -4.85
C ASP A 25 -33.85 -41.45 -4.41
N LYS A 26 -33.98 -42.76 -4.67
CA LYS A 26 -32.90 -43.71 -4.42
C LYS A 26 -31.66 -43.37 -5.24
N ALA A 27 -31.80 -43.06 -6.52
CA ALA A 27 -30.69 -42.65 -7.38
C ALA A 27 -30.01 -41.36 -6.89
N HIS A 28 -30.81 -40.36 -6.51
CA HIS A 28 -30.30 -39.10 -5.98
C HIS A 28 -29.57 -39.31 -4.64
N ARG A 29 -30.11 -40.14 -3.74
CA ARG A 29 -29.44 -40.47 -2.47
C ARG A 29 -28.12 -41.20 -2.70
N THR A 30 -28.06 -42.11 -3.67
CA THR A 30 -26.81 -42.78 -4.03
C THR A 30 -25.79 -41.82 -4.63
N GLU A 31 -26.24 -40.83 -5.41
CA GLU A 31 -25.37 -39.80 -5.98
C GLU A 31 -24.82 -38.87 -4.90
N LEU A 32 -25.66 -38.41 -3.97
CA LEU A 32 -25.21 -37.61 -2.82
C LEU A 32 -24.19 -38.36 -1.98
N ALA A 33 -24.46 -39.62 -1.65
CA ALA A 33 -23.52 -40.45 -0.89
C ALA A 33 -22.18 -40.62 -1.62
N ALA A 34 -22.19 -40.75 -2.95
CA ALA A 34 -20.97 -40.81 -3.74
C ALA A 34 -20.21 -39.48 -3.75
N ARG A 35 -20.92 -38.34 -3.78
CA ARG A 35 -20.31 -37.00 -3.68
C ARG A 35 -19.73 -36.73 -2.32
N ASP A 36 -20.43 -37.10 -1.25
CA ASP A 36 -19.94 -36.97 0.12
C ASP A 36 -18.68 -37.82 0.34
N ALA A 37 -18.65 -39.05 -0.20
CA ALA A 37 -17.45 -39.87 -0.19
C ALA A 37 -16.29 -39.23 -0.97
N GLN A 38 -16.57 -38.61 -2.12
CA GLN A 38 -15.56 -37.88 -2.90
C GLN A 38 -15.03 -36.65 -2.16
N ILE A 39 -15.90 -35.89 -1.48
CA ILE A 39 -15.51 -34.75 -0.65
C ILE A 39 -14.64 -35.22 0.51
N ALA A 40 -15.04 -36.29 1.21
CA ALA A 40 -14.26 -36.85 2.31
C ALA A 40 -12.87 -37.31 1.84
N GLU A 41 -12.78 -37.94 0.68
CA GLU A 41 -11.49 -38.35 0.10
C GLU A 41 -10.63 -37.13 -0.30
N LEU A 42 -11.22 -36.10 -0.91
CA LEU A 42 -10.51 -34.86 -1.26
C LEU A 42 -10.03 -34.09 -0.02
N MET A 43 -10.84 -34.07 1.04
CA MET A 43 -10.45 -33.47 2.32
C MET A 43 -9.30 -34.24 2.95
N LYS A 44 -9.38 -35.57 2.95
CA LYS A 44 -8.30 -36.43 3.43
C LYS A 44 -7.04 -36.24 2.60
N GLU A 45 -7.13 -36.17 1.28
CA GLU A 45 -6.00 -35.86 0.40
C GLU A 45 -5.43 -34.48 0.73
N LEU A 46 -6.26 -33.48 1.03
CA LEU A 46 -5.81 -32.14 1.42
C LEU A 46 -5.09 -32.13 2.77
N ASP A 47 -5.57 -32.92 3.73
CA ASP A 47 -4.99 -33.05 5.07
C ASP A 47 -3.70 -33.90 5.07
N GLU A 48 -3.65 -34.95 4.25
CA GLU A 48 -2.51 -35.87 4.10
C GLU A 48 -1.46 -35.36 3.11
N ARG A 49 -1.84 -34.46 2.19
CA ARG A 49 -0.87 -33.71 1.40
C ARG A 49 0.09 -33.12 2.43
N PRO A 50 1.40 -33.36 2.30
CA PRO A 50 2.34 -32.62 3.12
C PRO A 50 1.96 -31.17 2.89
N THR A 51 1.55 -30.46 3.95
CA THR A 51 1.59 -29.02 3.93
C THR A 51 2.99 -28.76 3.43
N ARG A 52 3.10 -28.33 2.17
CA ARG A 52 4.21 -27.50 1.79
C ARG A 52 3.95 -26.32 2.70
N ILE A 53 4.53 -26.38 3.90
CA ILE A 53 4.92 -25.20 4.61
C ILE A 53 5.64 -24.49 3.50
N VAL A 54 4.99 -23.45 2.99
CA VAL A 54 5.63 -22.53 2.08
C VAL A 54 6.65 -21.84 2.99
N THR A 55 7.71 -22.57 3.34
CA THR A 55 8.92 -22.08 3.98
C THR A 55 9.60 -21.06 3.07
N GLN A 56 9.24 -21.08 1.79
CA GLN A 56 9.51 -20.01 0.83
C GLN A 56 8.24 -19.18 0.59
N ASN A 57 7.83 -18.41 1.60
CA ASN A 57 7.49 -17.03 1.28
C ASN A 57 8.69 -16.48 0.50
N LEU A 58 8.49 -15.78 -0.61
CA LEU A 58 9.56 -14.95 -1.18
C LEU A 58 10.24 -14.22 -0.02
N ASP A 59 11.55 -14.43 0.07
CA ASP A 59 12.28 -14.55 1.33
C ASP A 59 11.97 -13.39 2.28
N GLN A 60 11.47 -13.68 3.48
CA GLN A 60 11.27 -12.64 4.51
C GLN A 60 12.55 -11.81 4.68
N GLN A 61 13.72 -12.45 4.55
CA GLN A 61 15.02 -11.79 4.48
C GLN A 61 15.16 -10.83 3.30
N ILE A 62 14.71 -11.18 2.09
CA ILE A 62 14.70 -10.26 0.94
C ILE A 62 13.75 -9.09 1.19
N VAL A 63 12.59 -9.32 1.79
CA VAL A 63 11.64 -8.25 2.14
C VAL A 63 12.26 -7.32 3.19
N ASP A 64 12.83 -7.88 4.25
CA ASP A 64 13.49 -7.13 5.31
C ASP A 64 14.69 -6.35 4.76
N GLU A 65 15.54 -6.97 3.93
CA GLU A 65 16.65 -6.31 3.25
C GLU A 65 16.17 -5.19 2.31
N ALA A 66 15.06 -5.39 1.60
CA ALA A 66 14.49 -4.36 0.73
C ALA A 66 13.96 -3.17 1.54
N ILE A 67 13.31 -3.43 2.68
CA ILE A 67 12.85 -2.40 3.62
C ILE A 67 14.06 -1.65 4.19
N GLU A 68 15.09 -2.36 4.65
CA GLU A 68 16.30 -1.75 5.19
C GLU A 68 17.02 -0.88 4.17
N ARG A 69 17.18 -1.38 2.93
CA ARG A 69 17.78 -0.61 1.81
C ARG A 69 16.95 0.63 1.49
N ARG A 70 15.63 0.50 1.44
CA ARG A 70 14.70 1.62 1.23
C ARG A 70 14.87 2.68 2.33
N ASP A 71 14.87 2.24 3.60
CA ASP A 71 14.99 3.13 4.75
C ASP A 71 16.38 3.77 4.83
N GLN A 72 17.43 3.06 4.42
CA GLN A 72 18.77 3.62 4.27
C GLN A 72 18.83 4.67 3.16
N ALA A 73 18.19 4.41 2.01
CA ALA A 73 18.11 5.36 0.90
C ALA A 73 17.36 6.63 1.33
N TYR A 74 16.24 6.50 2.06
CA TYR A 74 15.53 7.65 2.60
C TYR A 74 16.36 8.44 3.62
N ARG A 75 17.07 7.77 4.54
CA ARG A 75 17.99 8.42 5.48
C ARG A 75 19.12 9.14 4.75
N SER A 76 19.70 8.55 3.71
CA SER A 76 20.73 9.17 2.89
C SER A 76 20.21 10.43 2.19
N ARG A 77 19.00 10.34 1.61
CA ARG A 77 18.31 11.46 0.97
C ARG A 77 18.03 12.60 1.96
N ASP A 78 17.54 12.28 3.16
CA ASP A 78 17.26 13.29 4.19
C ASP A 78 18.54 14.01 4.64
N ARG A 79 19.65 13.28 4.80
CA ARG A 79 20.96 13.90 5.09
C ARG A 79 21.43 14.83 3.97
N ALA A 80 21.22 14.44 2.71
CA ALA A 80 21.57 15.30 1.58
C ALA A 80 20.73 16.59 1.55
N PHE A 81 19.42 16.49 1.82
CA PHE A 81 18.57 17.68 1.91
C PHE A 81 18.91 18.56 3.12
N GLN A 82 19.25 17.96 4.26
CA GLN A 82 19.75 18.70 5.41
C GLN A 82 21.00 19.51 5.05
N ALA A 83 21.99 18.89 4.39
CA ALA A 83 23.21 19.56 3.96
C ALA A 83 22.92 20.69 2.93
N LEU A 84 21.97 20.49 2.02
CA LEU A 84 21.52 21.55 1.10
C LEU A 84 20.86 22.71 1.83
N SER A 85 20.04 22.43 2.85
CA SER A 85 19.41 23.46 3.68
C SER A 85 20.47 24.24 4.48
N GLU A 86 21.47 23.56 5.06
CA GLU A 86 22.61 24.21 5.72
C GLU A 86 23.40 25.09 4.75
N LEU A 87 23.69 24.60 3.54
CA LEU A 87 24.34 25.38 2.49
C LEU A 87 23.51 26.62 2.13
N ARG A 88 22.19 26.49 2.03
CA ARG A 88 21.25 27.60 1.76
C ARG A 88 21.40 28.69 2.81
N LEU A 89 21.39 28.30 4.08
CA LEU A 89 21.50 29.21 5.23
C LEU A 89 22.85 29.93 5.22
N LEU A 90 23.95 29.17 5.17
CA LEU A 90 25.31 29.72 5.20
C LEU A 90 25.61 30.63 4.00
N HIS A 91 25.03 30.32 2.84
CA HIS A 91 25.22 31.10 1.63
C HIS A 91 24.43 32.42 1.64
N ARG A 92 23.26 32.44 2.27
CA ARG A 92 22.37 33.61 2.35
C ARG A 92 22.74 34.63 3.43
N GLU A 93 23.67 34.35 4.33
CA GLU A 93 24.16 35.27 5.39
C GLU A 93 24.85 36.58 4.88
N GLY A 94 24.67 36.96 3.62
CA GLY A 94 25.12 38.25 3.09
C GLY A 94 24.16 39.40 3.43
N ALA A 95 24.67 40.63 3.39
CA ALA A 95 23.85 41.82 3.59
C ALA A 95 23.05 42.16 2.32
N GLY A 96 21.73 42.36 2.45
CA GLY A 96 20.86 42.86 1.39
C GLY A 96 20.55 41.84 0.29
N ASP A 97 20.65 42.24 -0.98
CA ASP A 97 20.32 41.42 -2.16
C ASP A 97 21.48 40.53 -2.64
N ARG A 98 22.52 40.37 -1.82
CA ARG A 98 23.76 39.67 -2.15
C ARG A 98 23.98 38.45 -1.29
N CYS A 99 24.46 37.39 -1.92
CA CYS A 99 24.94 36.21 -1.24
C CYS A 99 26.29 36.48 -0.55
N ARG A 100 26.68 35.60 0.37
CA ARG A 100 27.99 35.62 1.02
C ARG A 100 29.17 35.54 0.05
N CYS A 101 28.97 34.97 -1.15
CA CYS A 101 29.96 34.96 -2.22
C CYS A 101 30.11 36.31 -2.98
N GLY A 102 29.38 37.36 -2.57
CA GLY A 102 29.44 38.71 -3.14
C GLY A 102 28.59 38.93 -4.39
N GLN A 103 28.05 37.87 -4.98
CA GLN A 103 27.14 37.95 -6.13
C GLN A 103 25.71 38.32 -5.70
N ARG A 104 24.98 38.99 -6.59
CA ARG A 104 23.54 39.21 -6.38
C ARG A 104 22.80 37.88 -6.41
N PHE A 105 21.80 37.73 -5.55
CA PHE A 105 21.00 36.52 -5.41
C PHE A 105 20.46 36.01 -6.75
N GLN A 106 19.91 36.91 -7.57
CA GLN A 106 19.36 36.59 -8.90
C GLN A 106 20.40 36.12 -9.93
N LYS A 107 21.69 36.33 -9.69
CA LYS A 107 22.77 35.94 -10.61
C LYS A 107 23.69 34.86 -10.04
N CYS A 108 23.54 34.52 -8.77
CA CYS A 108 24.41 33.53 -8.14
C CYS A 108 23.99 32.12 -8.52
N GLY A 109 24.87 31.38 -9.19
CA GLY A 109 24.59 30.00 -9.59
C GLY A 109 24.23 29.10 -8.41
N VAL A 110 24.88 29.28 -7.26
CA VAL A 110 24.59 28.50 -6.03
C VAL A 110 23.19 28.82 -5.50
N ALA A 111 22.87 30.11 -5.35
CA ALA A 111 21.53 30.53 -4.92
C ALA A 111 20.47 30.04 -5.91
N GLN A 112 20.71 30.16 -7.21
CA GLN A 112 19.79 29.68 -8.24
C GLN A 112 19.50 28.18 -8.15
N VAL A 113 20.53 27.36 -7.90
CA VAL A 113 20.38 25.90 -7.76
C VAL A 113 19.64 25.57 -6.48
N VAL A 114 20.08 26.09 -5.34
CA VAL A 114 19.51 25.72 -4.04
C VAL A 114 18.11 26.33 -3.86
N ASP A 115 17.91 27.56 -4.32
CA ASP A 115 16.68 28.30 -4.08
C ASP A 115 15.54 27.97 -5.02
N ARG A 116 15.85 27.43 -6.21
CA ARG A 116 14.83 27.00 -7.17
C ARG A 116 14.65 25.50 -7.19
N TYR A 117 15.15 24.77 -6.19
CA TYR A 117 15.01 23.32 -6.14
C TYR A 117 13.73 22.92 -5.39
N PRO A 118 12.64 22.54 -6.09
CA PRO A 118 11.33 22.37 -5.46
C PRO A 118 11.30 21.21 -4.45
N ALA A 119 12.14 20.19 -4.68
CA ALA A 119 12.26 19.04 -3.80
C ALA A 119 12.82 19.42 -2.42
N LEU A 120 13.75 20.39 -2.36
CA LEU A 120 14.27 20.91 -1.10
C LEU A 120 13.18 21.68 -0.35
N GLU A 121 12.43 22.56 -1.02
CA GLU A 121 11.34 23.32 -0.38
C GLU A 121 10.24 22.40 0.15
N GLY A 122 9.85 21.38 -0.63
CA GLY A 122 8.89 20.38 -0.18
C GLY A 122 9.40 19.55 0.99
N TRP A 123 10.71 19.25 1.04
CA TRP A 123 11.33 18.58 2.17
C TRP A 123 11.36 19.48 3.42
N GLU A 124 11.77 20.75 3.29
CA GLU A 124 11.81 21.72 4.40
C GLU A 124 10.41 21.93 5.00
N ARG A 125 9.37 22.04 4.17
CA ARG A 125 7.98 22.09 4.63
C ARG A 125 7.60 20.86 5.46
N ARG A 126 7.87 19.65 4.95
CA ARG A 126 7.54 18.42 5.69
C ARG A 126 8.28 18.33 7.03
N GLN A 127 9.55 18.73 7.08
CA GLN A 127 10.29 18.75 8.35
C GLN A 127 9.73 19.80 9.32
N TRP A 128 9.29 20.95 8.82
CA TRP A 128 8.59 21.96 9.63
C TRP A 128 7.24 21.45 10.15
N GLU A 129 6.45 20.75 9.34
CA GLU A 129 5.20 20.11 9.77
C GLU A 129 5.44 19.06 10.86
N ARG A 130 6.47 18.21 10.70
CA ARG A 130 6.90 17.23 11.72
C ARG A 130 7.30 17.92 13.02
N MET A 131 8.09 18.99 12.94
CA MET A 131 8.46 19.80 14.10
C MET A 131 7.23 20.38 14.80
N ARG A 132 6.27 20.94 14.05
CA ARG A 132 5.01 21.49 14.59
C ARG A 132 4.14 20.42 15.25
N ALA A 133 4.20 19.18 14.75
CA ALA A 133 3.54 18.02 15.33
C ALA A 133 4.28 17.40 16.54
N GLY A 134 5.42 17.96 16.95
CA GLY A 134 6.25 17.43 18.04
C GLY A 134 6.99 16.13 17.69
N GLN A 135 7.16 15.85 16.39
CA GLN A 135 7.92 14.71 15.89
C GLN A 135 9.37 15.10 15.62
N ASP A 136 10.26 14.10 15.59
CA ASP A 136 11.65 14.29 15.17
C ASP A 136 11.71 14.95 13.78
N HIS A 137 12.57 15.95 13.64
CA HIS A 137 12.77 16.67 12.39
C HIS A 137 14.27 16.86 12.10
N TYR A 138 14.59 17.13 10.84
CA TYR A 138 15.97 17.30 10.39
C TYR A 138 16.31 18.73 9.94
N LEU A 139 15.46 19.72 10.26
CA LEU A 139 15.77 21.13 10.00
C LEU A 139 17.02 21.58 10.79
N PRO A 140 17.96 22.29 10.15
CA PRO A 140 19.12 22.85 10.83
C PRO A 140 18.73 23.84 11.93
N PRO A 141 19.50 23.97 13.03
CA PRO A 141 19.17 24.87 14.14
C PRO A 141 19.01 26.35 13.75
N GLY A 142 19.77 26.82 12.74
CA GLY A 142 19.68 28.19 12.23
C GLY A 142 18.54 28.42 11.22
N HIS A 143 17.75 27.40 10.91
CA HIS A 143 16.70 27.50 9.92
C HIS A 143 15.58 28.43 10.41
N PRO A 144 15.03 29.34 9.58
CA PRO A 144 13.95 30.26 9.97
C PRO A 144 12.75 29.56 10.58
N GLY A 145 12.38 28.39 10.08
CA GLY A 145 11.31 27.57 10.67
C GLY A 145 11.56 27.09 12.09
N VAL A 146 12.83 27.04 12.53
CA VAL A 146 13.25 26.65 13.89
C VAL A 146 13.44 27.89 14.77
N THR A 147 14.00 28.97 14.22
CA THR A 147 14.35 30.19 14.97
C THR A 147 13.20 31.20 15.08
N ASP A 148 12.30 31.24 14.10
CA ASP A 148 11.14 32.14 14.07
C ASP A 148 9.83 31.33 14.14
N PRO A 149 9.09 31.41 15.27
CA PRO A 149 7.80 30.73 15.45
C PRO A 149 6.72 31.13 14.44
N ARG A 150 6.88 32.27 13.76
CA ARG A 150 5.93 32.79 12.77
C ARG A 150 6.32 32.44 11.34
N TRP A 151 7.48 31.80 11.14
CA TRP A 151 7.90 31.41 9.81
C TRP A 151 6.94 30.35 9.25
N THR A 152 6.57 30.56 7.98
CA THR A 152 5.78 29.61 7.20
C THR A 152 6.52 29.30 5.90
N PRO A 153 6.52 28.03 5.45
CA PRO A 153 7.03 27.68 4.13
C PRO A 153 6.35 28.48 3.03
N SER A 154 7.07 28.79 1.94
CA SER A 154 6.50 29.40 0.74
C SER A 154 5.38 28.54 0.16
N GLY A 155 4.21 29.13 -0.07
CA GLY A 155 2.95 28.44 -0.39
C GLY A 155 2.84 27.84 -1.81
N ASP A 156 3.87 27.96 -2.65
CA ASP A 156 3.73 27.74 -4.10
C ASP A 156 3.92 26.27 -4.56
N SER A 157 4.07 25.30 -3.65
CA SER A 157 4.40 23.91 -4.01
C SER A 157 3.39 22.86 -3.53
N GLU A 158 2.10 23.19 -3.57
CA GLU A 158 0.98 22.24 -3.38
C GLU A 158 1.00 21.08 -4.41
N GLN A 159 1.63 21.26 -5.58
CA GLN A 159 1.70 20.23 -6.62
C GLN A 159 2.61 19.04 -6.28
N TYR A 160 3.70 19.25 -5.53
CA TYR A 160 4.71 18.19 -5.30
C TYR A 160 4.37 17.21 -4.17
N SER A 161 3.50 17.59 -3.23
CA SER A 161 3.05 16.69 -2.15
C SER A 161 2.25 15.49 -2.69
N ARG A 162 1.63 15.61 -3.87
CA ARG A 162 0.86 14.54 -4.51
C ARG A 162 1.73 13.57 -5.31
N GLU A 163 2.79 14.06 -5.97
CA GLU A 163 3.64 13.21 -6.81
C GLU A 163 4.55 12.27 -5.99
N PHE A 164 5.07 12.72 -4.86
CA PHE A 164 5.92 11.86 -4.02
C PHE A 164 5.14 10.86 -3.15
N ALA A 165 3.86 11.11 -2.87
CA ALA A 165 2.98 10.16 -2.17
C ALA A 165 2.47 9.04 -3.09
N ALA A 166 2.45 9.28 -4.41
CA ALA A 166 2.00 8.32 -5.41
C ALA A 166 3.08 7.30 -5.82
N THR A 167 4.30 7.42 -5.29
CA THR A 167 5.41 6.46 -5.56
C THR A 167 5.69 5.53 -4.37
N THR A 168 4.82 5.53 -3.37
CA THR A 168 4.80 4.60 -2.22
C THR A 168 3.89 3.42 -2.52
#